data_AF-A0A7V9JY07-F1
#
_entry.id   AF-A0A7V9JY07-F1
#
_cell.length_a   1.000
_cell.length_b   1.000
_cell.length_c   1.000
_cell.angle_alpha   90.00
_cell.angle_beta   90.00
_cell.angle_gamma   90.00
#
_symmetry.space_group_name_H-M   'P 1'
#
loop_
_entity.id
_entity.type
_entity.pdbx_description
1 polymer ?
#
loop_
_entity_poly.entity_id
_entity_poly.type
_entity_poly.pdbx_seq_one_letter_code
_entity_poly.pdbx_strand_id
1 'polypeptide(L)'
;MAGRDRRKPELHLAPFIRSLADAWKGFEGTREYASLESQLELSCQHDGMGTVSCSVTLRQPWPPEWSVEAVLRFGAGAHLERIAADIEAFAGAARSGDA
;
A
#
# COMPACT_ATOMS: atom_id res chain seq x y z
N MET A 1 1.08 27.62 2.75
CA MET A 1 -0.16 27.07 2.18
C MET A 1 0.23 26.23 0.96
N ALA A 2 0.17 24.91 1.07
CA ALA A 2 0.25 23.99 -0.08
C ALA A 2 -0.92 23.04 0.09
N GLY A 3 -1.80 23.00 -0.92
CA GLY A 3 -3.01 22.19 -0.92
C GLY A 3 -2.62 20.72 -0.79
N ARG A 4 -2.86 20.15 0.39
CA ARG A 4 -2.83 18.71 0.60
C ARG A 4 -4.03 18.17 -0.17
N ASP A 5 -3.79 17.71 -1.39
CA ASP A 5 -4.75 17.01 -2.25
C ASP A 5 -5.39 15.89 -1.41
N ARG A 6 -6.60 16.13 -0.90
CA ARG A 6 -7.37 15.17 -0.09
C ARG A 6 -7.96 14.12 -1.04
N ARG A 7 -7.13 13.42 -1.81
CA ARG A 7 -7.59 12.22 -2.50
C ARG A 7 -8.00 11.22 -1.43
N LYS A 8 -9.26 10.78 -1.55
CA LYS A 8 -9.95 9.90 -0.61
C LYS A 8 -9.00 8.78 -0.17
N PRO A 9 -8.86 8.49 1.14
CA PRO A 9 -8.14 7.30 1.55
C PRO A 9 -8.80 6.13 0.83
N GLU A 10 -8.05 5.43 -0.02
CA GLU A 10 -8.56 4.22 -0.63
C GLU A 10 -8.84 3.25 0.52
N LEU A 11 -10.12 3.04 0.81
CA LEU A 11 -10.60 2.33 2.00
C LEU A 11 -10.12 0.87 2.07
N HIS A 12 -9.49 0.36 1.00
CA HIS A 12 -9.04 -1.01 0.90
C HIS A 12 -7.63 -1.09 0.30
N LEU A 13 -6.82 -1.98 0.89
CA LEU A 13 -5.45 -2.23 0.47
C LEU A 13 -5.34 -2.70 -0.99
N ALA A 14 -6.24 -3.58 -1.43
CA ALA A 14 -6.21 -4.14 -2.79
C ALA A 14 -6.31 -3.07 -3.90
N PRO A 15 -7.35 -2.20 -3.93
CA PRO A 15 -7.42 -1.14 -4.94
C PRO A 15 -6.26 -0.14 -4.82
N PHE A 16 -5.71 0.08 -3.61
CA PHE A 16 -4.52 0.90 -3.45
C PHE A 16 -3.30 0.33 -4.16
N ILE A 17 -2.99 -0.94 -3.95
CA ILE A 17 -1.85 -1.57 -4.61
C ILE A 17 -2.08 -1.69 -6.12
N ARG A 18 -3.32 -1.98 -6.56
CA ARG A 18 -3.71 -1.94 -7.98
C ARG A 18 -3.46 -0.56 -8.60
N SER A 19 -3.78 0.52 -7.88
CA SER A 19 -3.56 1.88 -8.38
C SER A 19 -2.07 2.21 -8.54
N LEU A 20 -1.19 1.60 -7.74
CA LEU A 20 0.27 1.67 -7.91
C LEU A 20 0.75 0.88 -9.13
N ALA A 21 0.19 -0.32 -9.33
CA ALA A 21 0.51 -1.17 -10.49
C ALA A 21 0.05 -0.52 -11.80
N ASP A 22 -1.14 0.10 -11.85
CA ASP A 22 -1.63 0.81 -13.04
C ASP A 22 -0.77 2.03 -13.38
N ALA A 23 -0.28 2.72 -12.35
CA ALA A 23 0.59 3.88 -12.48
C ALA A 23 2.09 3.50 -12.47
N TRP A 24 2.45 2.27 -12.85
CA TRP A 24 3.84 1.80 -12.80
C TRP A 24 4.81 2.63 -13.64
N LYS A 25 4.33 3.30 -14.70
CA LYS A 25 5.16 4.20 -15.52
C LYS A 25 5.59 5.47 -14.78
N GLY A 26 5.00 5.72 -13.61
CA GLY A 26 5.28 6.85 -12.74
C GLY A 26 4.00 7.44 -12.17
N PHE A 27 4.10 7.93 -10.94
CA PHE A 27 3.10 8.78 -10.31
C PHE A 27 3.82 9.90 -9.56
N GLU A 28 3.26 11.11 -9.62
CA GLU A 28 3.82 12.26 -8.92
C GLU A 28 3.52 12.19 -7.41
N GLY A 29 4.54 12.51 -6.61
CA GLY A 29 4.46 12.57 -5.16
C GLY A 29 4.40 11.21 -4.47
N THR A 30 3.94 11.24 -3.23
CA THR A 30 3.79 10.07 -2.38
C THR A 30 2.35 9.63 -2.38
N ARG A 31 2.11 8.33 -2.58
CA ARG A 31 0.79 7.72 -2.41
C ARG A 31 0.73 7.03 -1.06
N GLU A 32 -0.30 7.35 -0.31
CA GLU A 32 -0.46 6.90 1.07
C GLU A 32 -1.72 6.06 1.20
N TYR A 33 -1.61 5.02 2.02
CA TYR A 33 -2.72 4.19 2.47
C TYR A 33 -2.63 4.04 3.98
N ALA A 34 -3.78 4.08 4.63
CA ALA A 34 -3.93 3.73 6.03
C ALA A 34 -5.15 2.83 6.17
N SER A 35 -5.04 1.77 6.96
CA SER A 35 -6.21 0.99 7.35
C SER A 35 -7.14 1.83 8.22
N LEU A 36 -8.40 1.42 8.34
CA LEU A 36 -9.42 2.17 9.09
C LEU A 36 -9.01 2.45 10.55
N GLU A 37 -8.39 1.47 11.19
CA GLU A 37 -7.89 1.57 12.56
C GLU A 37 -6.44 2.07 12.64
N SER A 38 -5.88 2.47 11.49
CA SER A 38 -4.48 2.93 11.33
C SER A 38 -3.44 1.91 11.84
N GLN A 39 -3.79 0.64 11.95
CA GLN A 39 -2.83 -0.42 12.34
C GLN A 39 -1.83 -0.73 11.23
N LEU A 40 -2.18 -0.45 9.97
CA LEU A 40 -1.33 -0.60 8.80
C LEU A 40 -1.28 0.72 8.05
N GLU A 41 -0.08 1.23 7.84
CA GLU A 41 0.18 2.41 7.02
C GLU A 41 1.21 2.06 5.95
N LEU A 42 0.95 2.57 4.74
CA LEU A 42 1.83 2.44 3.59
C LEU A 42 2.07 3.82 3.00
N SER A 43 3.33 4.10 2.67
CA SER A 43 3.74 5.32 1.99
C SER A 43 4.66 4.94 0.85
N CYS A 44 4.13 4.97 -0.38
CA CYS A 44 4.87 4.55 -1.56
C CYS A 44 5.23 5.74 -2.45
N GLN A 45 6.47 5.74 -2.96
CA GLN A 45 7.01 6.76 -3.86
C GLN A 45 7.65 6.08 -5.07
N HIS A 46 7.41 6.65 -6.25
CA HIS A 46 8.08 6.26 -7.49
C HIS A 46 9.27 7.20 -7.76
N ASP A 47 10.44 6.65 -8.09
CA ASP A 47 11.67 7.43 -8.32
C ASP A 47 11.79 8.03 -9.73
N GLY A 48 10.88 7.67 -10.63
CA GLY A 48 10.87 8.08 -12.04
C GLY A 48 11.82 7.25 -12.92
N MET A 49 12.61 6.35 -12.32
CA MET A 49 13.56 5.47 -12.99
C MET A 49 13.09 4.00 -13.01
N GLY A 50 11.89 3.75 -12.49
CA GLY A 50 11.26 2.43 -12.50
C GLY A 50 11.42 1.66 -11.19
N THR A 51 11.71 2.35 -10.07
CA THR A 51 11.69 1.76 -8.74
C THR A 51 10.58 2.41 -7.91
N VAL A 52 9.86 1.57 -7.17
CA VAL A 52 8.97 2.03 -6.10
C VAL A 52 9.61 1.71 -4.76
N SER A 53 9.73 2.74 -3.92
CA SER A 53 10.07 2.60 -2.51
C SER A 53 8.77 2.71 -1.71
N CYS A 54 8.49 1.74 -0.86
CA CYS A 54 7.31 1.77 0.00
C CYS A 54 7.69 1.56 1.46
N SER A 55 7.42 2.57 2.26
CA SER A 55 7.49 2.48 3.72
C SER A 55 6.23 1.82 4.25
N VAL A 56 6.41 0.86 5.13
CA VAL A 56 5.36 0.07 5.76
C VAL A 56 5.49 0.23 7.26
N THR A 57 4.40 0.62 7.91
CA THR A 57 4.28 0.62 9.36
C THR A 57 3.11 -0.27 9.74
N LEU A 58 3.40 -1.31 10.52
CA LEU A 58 2.40 -2.21 11.09
C LEU A 58 2.50 -2.15 12.60
N ARG A 59 1.38 -1.94 13.29
CA ARG A 59 1.38 -1.78 14.75
C ARG A 59 0.14 -2.40 15.40
N GLN A 60 0.33 -2.89 16.61
CA GLN A 60 -0.73 -3.27 17.52
C GLN A 60 -0.67 -2.35 18.75
N PRO A 61 -1.62 -1.39 18.86
CA PRO A 61 -1.60 -0.41 19.95
C PRO A 61 -2.16 -0.95 21.27
N TRP A 62 -2.60 -2.21 21.31
CA TRP A 62 -3.14 -2.89 22.50
C TRP A 62 -2.23 -4.04 22.94
N PRO A 63 -2.21 -4.39 24.24
CA PRO A 63 -1.36 -5.48 24.75
C PRO A 63 -1.61 -6.85 24.05
N PRO A 64 -0.54 -7.56 23.65
CA PRO A 64 0.86 -7.14 23.69
C PRO A 64 1.13 -6.03 22.67
N GLU A 65 1.66 -4.90 23.11
CA GLU A 65 1.95 -3.78 22.23
C GLU A 65 3.18 -4.09 21.39
N TRP A 66 3.09 -3.84 20.08
CA TRP A 66 4.23 -3.98 19.18
C TRP A 66 4.09 -3.08 17.96
N SER A 67 5.23 -2.75 17.35
CA SER A 67 5.29 -2.09 16.05
C SER A 67 6.43 -2.67 15.21
N VAL A 68 6.22 -2.67 13.90
CA VAL A 68 7.17 -3.10 12.89
C VAL A 68 7.18 -2.04 11.79
N GLU A 69 8.37 -1.56 11.46
CA GLU A 69 8.60 -0.65 10.36
C GLU A 69 9.53 -1.31 9.34
N ALA A 70 9.21 -1.17 8.06
CA ALA A 70 10.00 -1.70 6.97
C ALA A 70 9.98 -0.77 5.76
N VAL A 71 11.09 -0.73 5.01
CA VAL A 71 11.15 -0.07 3.71
C VAL A 71 11.38 -1.12 2.65
N LEU A 72 10.37 -1.31 1.79
CA LEU A 72 10.42 -2.24 0.67
C LEU A 72 10.78 -1.49 -0.61
N ARG A 73 11.65 -2.07 -1.43
CA ARG A 73 12.00 -1.52 -2.74
C ARG A 73 11.78 -2.59 -3.81
N PHE A 74 11.03 -2.25 -4.84
CA PHE A 74 10.68 -3.17 -5.90
C PHE A 74 10.57 -2.44 -7.25
N GLY A 75 10.72 -3.19 -8.33
CA GLY A 75 10.62 -2.65 -9.69
C GLY A 75 9.18 -2.26 -10.03
N ALA A 76 9.01 -1.06 -10.58
CA ALA A 76 7.78 -0.54 -11.12
C ALA A 76 7.44 -1.28 -12.42
N GLY A 77 6.45 -2.18 -12.38
CA GLY A 77 6.08 -3.02 -13.51
C GLY A 77 5.69 -4.42 -13.05
N ALA A 78 6.29 -5.45 -13.66
CA ALA A 78 5.91 -6.85 -13.42
C ALA A 78 5.95 -7.29 -11.94
N HIS A 79 6.85 -6.71 -11.14
CA HIS A 79 6.89 -7.03 -9.71
C HIS A 79 5.67 -6.45 -8.98
N LEU A 80 5.33 -5.19 -9.23
CA LEU A 80 4.15 -4.52 -8.70
C LEU A 80 2.85 -5.18 -9.16
N GLU A 81 2.79 -5.61 -10.42
CA GLU A 81 1.65 -6.34 -10.96
C GLU A 81 1.42 -7.66 -10.21
N ARG A 82 2.51 -8.40 -9.92
CA ARG A 82 2.43 -9.64 -9.13
C ARG A 82 1.97 -9.37 -7.69
N ILE A 83 2.52 -8.33 -7.06
CA ILE A 83 2.12 -7.95 -5.69
C ILE A 83 0.63 -7.58 -5.64
N ALA A 84 0.12 -6.85 -6.64
CA ALA A 84 -1.30 -6.52 -6.74
C ALA A 84 -2.16 -7.77 -6.83
N ALA A 85 -1.81 -8.71 -7.73
CA ALA A 85 -2.52 -9.96 -7.91
C ALA A 85 -2.52 -10.83 -6.63
N ASP A 86 -1.39 -10.93 -5.95
CA ASP A 86 -1.25 -11.71 -4.71
C ASP A 86 -2.14 -11.13 -3.59
N ILE A 87 -2.19 -9.80 -3.45
CA ILE A 87 -3.01 -9.11 -2.44
C ILE A 87 -4.51 -9.23 -2.75
N GLU A 88 -4.89 -9.10 -4.02
CA GLU A 88 -6.28 -9.30 -4.46
C GLU A 88 -6.75 -10.74 -4.19
N ALA A 89 -5.89 -11.74 -4.46
CA ALA A 89 -6.16 -13.14 -4.16
C ALA A 89 -6.32 -13.38 -2.65
N PHE A 90 -5.42 -12.81 -1.83
CA PHE A 90 -5.51 -12.88 -0.37
C PHE A 90 -6.81 -12.25 0.16
N ALA A 91 -7.18 -11.06 -0.34
CA ALA A 91 -8.41 -10.38 0.04
C ALA A 91 -9.68 -11.13 -0.45
N GLY A 92 -9.57 -11.86 -1.56
CA GLY A 92 -10.60 -12.80 -2.02
C GLY A 92 -10.75 -13.99 -1.06
N ALA A 93 -9.65 -14.63 -0.69
CA ALA A 93 -9.63 -15.78 0.20
C ALA A 93 -10.10 -15.44 1.62
N ALA A 94 -9.72 -14.27 2.16
CA ALA A 94 -10.15 -13.82 3.47
C ALA A 94 -11.69 -13.65 3.59
N ARG A 95 -12.38 -13.35 2.47
CA ARG A 95 -13.85 -13.26 2.44
C ARG A 95 -14.55 -14.61 2.35
N SER A 96 -13.84 -15.67 1.96
CA SER A 96 -14.36 -17.02 1.81
C SER A 96 -14.19 -17.88 3.07
N GLY A 97 -13.43 -17.40 4.06
CA GLY A 97 -13.16 -18.10 5.32
C GLY A 97 -14.19 -17.87 6.43
N ASP A 98 -15.32 -17.23 6.12
CA ASP A 98 -16.37 -16.83 7.07
C ASP A 98 -17.73 -17.48 6.71
N ALA A 99 -17.70 -18.78 6.36
CA ALA A 99 -18.86 -19.60 6.03
C ALA A 99 -18.89 -20.91 6.84
#